data_AF-A0A925IQM9-F1
#
_entry.id   AF-A0A925IQM9-F1
#
_cell.length_a   1.000
_cell.length_b   1.000
_cell.length_c   1.000
_cell.angle_alpha   90.00
_cell.angle_beta   90.00
_cell.angle_gamma   90.00
#
_symmetry.space_group_name_H-M   'P 1'
#
loop_
_entity.id
_entity.type
_entity.pdbx_description
1 polymer ?
#
loop_
_entity_poly.entity_id
_entity_poly.type
_entity_poly.pdbx_seq_one_letter_code
_entity_poly.pdbx_strand_id
1 'polypeptide(L)'
;MISVPANGVLKILDANLDRVREGLRVIEEWLRFGEANLDQAALCKTMRQEIATFHTEAMHQARNTPGDPLTSVDHPHEVERLDVADVLRVNFARLQEGLRVIEEYAKLIDPQLAGAAKQWRYQIYTLESACLGDTLRNRLAPLYLVTSPHPNLLKIVEASLRGGLRLVQLRDKEAEGREIFDLACKLRDLCNRYDALLIVNDRVDLALASHADGVHLGQADLPITEARKLLGPHRLIGQSTHNPAEAAQSLLDRADYIGIGPVFATPTKPGRIAVGFDYVDHCRNMPIPGYAIGGIDSDNLEAVLSAGAKRVAVVRAIMAASDPERTTAELLEKLHA
;
A
#
# COMPACT_ATOMS: atom_id res chain seq x y z
N MET A 1 -45.26 -8.92 -8.16
CA MET A 1 -44.46 -7.90 -8.86
C MET A 1 -44.53 -6.63 -8.03
N ILE A 2 -43.39 -6.15 -7.52
CA ILE A 2 -43.33 -4.84 -6.88
C ILE A 2 -43.49 -3.81 -8.01
N SER A 3 -44.55 -2.99 -7.95
CA SER A 3 -44.71 -1.83 -8.83
C SER A 3 -43.65 -0.82 -8.43
N VAL A 4 -42.56 -0.73 -9.21
CA VAL A 4 -41.54 0.30 -9.01
C VAL A 4 -42.04 1.56 -9.70
N PRO A 5 -42.27 2.67 -8.99
CA PRO A 5 -42.61 3.93 -9.64
C PRO A 5 -41.43 4.33 -10.52
N ALA A 6 -41.64 4.50 -11.83
CA ALA A 6 -40.59 4.93 -12.78
C ALA A 6 -39.85 6.19 -12.30
N ASN A 7 -40.54 7.07 -11.56
CA ASN A 7 -40.00 8.27 -10.93
C ASN A 7 -38.89 7.96 -9.88
N GLY A 8 -38.99 6.84 -9.15
CA GLY A 8 -37.97 6.45 -8.17
C GLY A 8 -36.64 6.07 -8.83
N VAL A 9 -36.70 5.32 -9.95
CA VAL A 9 -35.50 4.94 -10.71
C VAL A 9 -34.79 6.17 -11.27
N LEU A 10 -35.54 7.12 -11.83
CA LEU A 10 -34.98 8.37 -12.36
C LEU A 10 -34.26 9.19 -11.28
N LYS A 11 -34.85 9.32 -10.07
CA LYS A 11 -34.20 9.98 -8.92
C LYS A 11 -32.90 9.29 -8.49
N ILE A 12 -32.91 7.96 -8.45
CA ILE A 12 -31.72 7.18 -8.07
C ILE A 12 -30.60 7.40 -9.08
N LEU A 13 -30.90 7.34 -10.37
CA LEU A 13 -29.90 7.57 -11.42
C LEU A 13 -29.38 9.01 -11.38
N ASP A 14 -30.26 10.01 -11.28
CA ASP A 14 -29.88 11.42 -11.19
C ASP A 14 -28.90 11.69 -10.04
N ALA A 15 -29.26 11.24 -8.82
CA ALA A 15 -28.43 11.45 -7.64
C ALA A 15 -27.06 10.75 -7.74
N ASN A 16 -27.01 9.54 -8.30
CA ASN A 16 -25.74 8.82 -8.40
C ASN A 16 -24.87 9.33 -9.56
N LEU A 17 -25.45 9.79 -10.66
CA LEU A 17 -24.70 10.47 -11.73
C LEU A 17 -24.00 11.73 -11.19
N ASP A 18 -24.70 12.55 -10.39
CA ASP A 18 -24.11 13.72 -9.76
C ASP A 18 -23.01 13.34 -8.75
N ARG A 19 -23.28 12.41 -7.82
CA ARG A 19 -22.29 11.94 -6.83
C ARG A 19 -21.02 11.38 -7.46
N VAL A 20 -21.15 10.59 -8.54
CA VAL A 20 -19.99 10.05 -9.26
C VAL A 20 -19.19 11.19 -9.91
N ARG A 21 -19.85 12.19 -10.49
CA ARG A 21 -19.15 13.35 -11.06
C ARG A 21 -18.45 14.18 -9.98
N GLU A 22 -19.05 14.34 -8.81
CA GLU A 22 -18.44 15.03 -7.67
C GLU A 22 -17.22 14.28 -7.12
N GLY A 23 -17.33 12.97 -6.90
CA GLY A 23 -16.19 12.15 -6.45
C GLY A 23 -15.02 12.19 -7.43
N LEU A 24 -15.30 12.13 -8.74
CA LEU A 24 -14.29 12.26 -9.80
C LEU A 24 -13.64 13.64 -9.77
N ARG A 25 -14.37 14.69 -9.39
CA ARG A 25 -13.85 16.05 -9.31
C ARG A 25 -12.84 16.18 -8.18
N VAL A 26 -13.10 15.55 -7.03
CA VAL A 26 -12.13 15.53 -5.91
C VAL A 26 -10.81 14.90 -6.35
N ILE A 27 -10.88 13.75 -7.02
CA ILE A 27 -9.71 13.00 -7.49
C ILE A 27 -8.97 13.77 -8.60
N GLU A 28 -9.71 14.35 -9.56
CA GLU A 28 -9.16 15.19 -10.63
C GLU A 28 -8.29 16.34 -10.08
N GLU A 29 -8.77 17.03 -9.04
CA GLU A 29 -8.06 18.17 -8.44
C GLU A 29 -6.76 17.73 -7.75
N TRP A 30 -6.76 16.61 -7.03
CA TRP A 30 -5.55 16.06 -6.44
C TRP A 30 -4.54 15.64 -7.51
N LEU A 31 -4.98 14.92 -8.54
CA LEU A 31 -4.11 14.53 -9.64
C LEU A 31 -3.48 15.75 -10.34
N ARG A 32 -4.26 16.82 -10.52
CA ARG A 32 -3.78 18.06 -11.15
C ARG A 32 -2.83 18.86 -10.28
N PHE A 33 -3.15 19.05 -9.00
CA PHE A 33 -2.44 20.00 -8.14
C PHE A 33 -1.55 19.36 -7.07
N GLY A 34 -1.92 18.17 -6.59
CA GLY A 34 -1.14 17.41 -5.63
C GLY A 34 0.00 16.61 -6.28
N GLU A 35 -0.30 15.94 -7.40
CA GLU A 35 0.67 15.05 -8.08
C GLU A 35 1.19 15.57 -9.42
N ALA A 36 0.59 16.62 -9.98
CA ALA A 36 0.87 17.09 -11.34
C ALA A 36 0.75 16.00 -12.42
N ASN A 37 -0.08 14.97 -12.19
CA ASN A 37 -0.34 13.87 -13.11
C ASN A 37 -1.47 14.25 -14.10
N LEU A 38 -1.07 14.98 -15.15
CA LEU A 38 -2.01 15.58 -16.11
C LEU A 38 -2.78 14.53 -16.93
N ASP A 39 -2.18 13.37 -17.21
CA ASP A 39 -2.82 12.31 -18.00
C ASP A 39 -4.01 11.70 -17.24
N GLN A 40 -3.81 11.37 -15.96
CA GLN A 40 -4.88 10.83 -15.12
C GLN A 40 -5.93 11.90 -14.76
N ALA A 41 -5.51 13.15 -14.58
CA ALA A 41 -6.45 14.27 -14.41
C ALA A 41 -7.33 14.46 -15.66
N ALA A 42 -6.75 14.36 -16.86
CA ALA A 42 -7.48 14.41 -18.12
C ALA A 42 -8.48 13.25 -18.26
N LEU A 43 -8.10 12.03 -17.85
CA LEU A 43 -9.00 10.88 -17.79
C LEU A 43 -10.21 11.17 -16.89
N CYS A 44 -9.98 11.66 -15.66
CA CYS A 44 -11.07 12.02 -14.74
C CYS A 44 -12.01 13.06 -15.36
N LYS A 45 -11.44 14.11 -15.97
CA LYS A 45 -12.22 15.16 -16.65
C LYS A 45 -13.07 14.61 -17.78
N THR A 46 -12.50 13.77 -18.65
CA THR A 46 -13.22 13.13 -19.75
C THR A 46 -14.37 12.28 -19.24
N MET A 47 -14.12 11.41 -18.24
CA MET A 47 -15.18 10.61 -17.62
C MET A 47 -16.29 11.49 -17.04
N ARG A 48 -15.98 12.59 -16.35
CA ARG A 48 -17.02 13.50 -15.82
C ARG A 48 -17.86 14.14 -16.92
N GLN A 49 -17.26 14.45 -18.07
CA GLN A 49 -17.95 15.01 -19.22
C GLN A 49 -18.85 13.96 -19.88
N GLU A 50 -18.35 12.73 -20.07
CA GLU A 50 -19.14 11.61 -20.58
C GLU A 50 -20.34 11.30 -19.68
N ILE A 51 -20.13 11.19 -18.36
CA ILE A 51 -21.20 10.93 -17.38
C ILE A 51 -22.25 12.04 -17.42
N ALA A 52 -21.81 13.30 -17.59
CA ALA A 52 -22.74 14.43 -17.68
C ALA A 52 -23.73 14.28 -18.85
N THR A 53 -23.33 13.62 -19.95
CA THR A 53 -24.22 13.44 -21.11
C THR A 53 -25.40 12.51 -20.85
N PHE A 54 -25.36 11.72 -19.78
CA PHE A 54 -26.46 10.82 -19.40
C PHE A 54 -27.50 11.46 -18.48
N HIS A 55 -27.30 12.71 -18.03
CA HIS A 55 -28.40 13.44 -17.39
C HIS A 55 -29.46 13.78 -18.42
N THR A 56 -30.68 13.30 -18.17
CA THR A 56 -31.83 13.56 -19.03
C THR A 56 -32.76 14.58 -18.37
N GLU A 57 -33.54 15.27 -19.19
CA GLU A 57 -34.59 16.18 -18.70
C GLU A 57 -35.57 15.47 -17.74
N ALA A 58 -35.89 14.20 -18.02
CA ALA A 58 -36.76 13.39 -17.16
C ALA A 58 -36.15 13.14 -15.76
N MET A 59 -34.83 12.95 -15.68
CA MET A 59 -34.11 12.83 -14.41
C MET A 59 -34.13 14.15 -13.63
N HIS A 60 -33.90 15.28 -14.32
CA HIS A 60 -33.96 16.60 -13.70
C HIS A 60 -35.36 16.93 -13.16
N GLN A 61 -36.41 16.61 -13.90
CA GLN A 61 -37.80 16.82 -13.46
C GLN A 61 -38.20 15.87 -12.32
N ALA A 62 -37.60 14.68 -12.25
CA ALA A 62 -37.82 13.74 -11.17
C ALA A 62 -37.13 14.18 -9.86
N ARG A 63 -36.12 15.05 -9.91
CA ARG A 63 -35.36 15.51 -8.74
C ARG A 63 -36.28 16.15 -7.69
N ASN A 64 -36.15 15.71 -6.42
CA ASN A 64 -36.86 16.30 -5.29
C ASN A 64 -35.94 16.40 -4.06
N THR A 65 -34.96 17.30 -4.11
CA THR A 65 -34.03 17.54 -3.00
C THR A 65 -34.73 17.97 -1.70
N PRO A 66 -35.74 18.88 -1.71
CA PRO A 66 -36.41 19.30 -0.48
C PRO A 66 -37.21 18.19 0.23
N GLY A 67 -37.58 17.13 -0.49
CA GLY A 67 -38.33 15.99 0.06
C GLY A 67 -37.49 14.75 0.32
N ASP A 68 -36.15 14.84 0.24
CA ASP A 68 -35.26 13.72 0.55
C ASP A 68 -35.08 13.57 2.08
N PRO A 69 -35.61 12.48 2.68
CA PRO A 69 -35.60 12.29 4.13
C PRO A 69 -34.19 12.05 4.71
N LEU A 70 -33.18 11.78 3.88
CA LEU A 70 -31.83 11.42 4.32
C LEU A 70 -30.84 12.59 4.28
N THR A 71 -31.28 13.81 3.96
CA THR A 71 -30.42 15.01 3.91
C THR A 71 -29.86 15.47 5.26
N SER A 72 -30.35 14.91 6.37
CA SER A 72 -29.99 15.28 7.75
C SER A 72 -29.30 14.16 8.53
N VAL A 73 -28.95 13.04 7.87
CA VAL A 73 -28.31 11.90 8.52
C VAL A 73 -26.80 12.02 8.34
N ASP A 74 -26.13 12.60 9.33
CA ASP A 74 -24.67 12.65 9.40
C ASP A 74 -24.10 11.35 9.97
N HIS A 75 -23.03 10.83 9.38
CA HIS A 75 -22.27 9.73 9.98
C HIS A 75 -21.15 10.30 10.88
N PRO A 76 -20.96 9.81 12.12
CA PRO A 76 -19.98 10.37 13.07
C PRO A 76 -18.54 10.40 12.54
N HIS A 77 -18.21 9.50 11.61
CA HIS A 77 -16.88 9.40 10.97
C HIS A 77 -16.75 10.22 9.66
N GLU A 78 -17.75 11.04 9.30
CA GLU A 78 -17.71 11.84 8.08
C GLU A 78 -16.86 13.13 8.23
N VAL A 79 -16.60 13.56 9.48
CA VAL A 79 -16.02 14.87 9.82
C VAL A 79 -14.48 14.88 9.78
N GLU A 80 -13.83 13.75 10.05
CA GLU A 80 -12.36 13.67 10.11
C GLU A 80 -11.78 12.93 8.90
N ARG A 81 -10.68 13.48 8.37
CA ARG A 81 -9.83 12.85 7.35
C ARG A 81 -8.40 12.89 7.87
N LEU A 82 -7.72 11.75 7.85
CA LEU A 82 -6.40 11.62 8.47
C LEU A 82 -5.30 12.23 7.59
N ASP A 83 -5.37 11.94 6.29
CA ASP A 83 -4.42 12.40 5.29
C ASP A 83 -5.08 12.42 3.89
N VAL A 84 -4.31 12.80 2.86
CA VAL A 84 -4.80 12.85 1.48
C VAL A 84 -5.11 11.45 0.95
N ALA A 85 -4.36 10.42 1.35
CA ALA A 85 -4.62 9.05 0.88
C ALA A 85 -5.97 8.54 1.40
N ASP A 86 -6.37 8.93 2.60
CA ASP A 86 -7.68 8.67 3.18
C ASP A 86 -8.80 9.43 2.43
N VAL A 87 -8.57 10.69 2.08
CA VAL A 87 -9.50 11.45 1.20
C VAL A 87 -9.71 10.74 -0.13
N LEU A 88 -8.63 10.30 -0.79
CA LEU A 88 -8.71 9.58 -2.06
C LEU A 88 -9.43 8.25 -1.91
N ARG A 89 -9.06 7.43 -0.92
CA ARG A 89 -9.66 6.10 -0.67
C ARG A 89 -11.17 6.19 -0.45
N VAL A 90 -11.63 7.14 0.37
CA VAL A 90 -13.06 7.34 0.62
C VAL A 90 -13.78 7.78 -0.66
N ASN A 91 -13.18 8.66 -1.47
CA ASN A 91 -13.81 9.10 -2.72
C ASN A 91 -13.82 7.98 -3.78
N PHE A 92 -12.77 7.18 -3.91
CA PHE A 92 -12.77 6.00 -4.78
C PHE A 92 -13.85 4.99 -4.38
N ALA A 93 -14.03 4.72 -3.09
CA ALA A 93 -15.11 3.85 -2.61
C ALA A 93 -16.50 4.39 -2.99
N ARG A 94 -16.76 5.69 -2.75
CA ARG A 94 -18.02 6.36 -3.14
C ARG A 94 -18.28 6.31 -4.65
N LEU A 95 -17.22 6.47 -5.46
CA LEU A 95 -17.33 6.31 -6.92
C LEU A 95 -17.76 4.91 -7.32
N GLN A 96 -17.16 3.88 -6.72
CA GLN A 96 -17.48 2.49 -7.03
C GLN A 96 -18.91 2.15 -6.62
N GLU A 97 -19.36 2.62 -5.45
CA GLU A 97 -20.73 2.46 -4.97
C GLU A 97 -21.73 3.15 -5.91
N GLY A 98 -21.51 4.43 -6.23
CA GLY A 98 -22.39 5.19 -7.12
C GLY A 98 -22.48 4.59 -8.52
N LEU A 99 -21.35 4.18 -9.10
CA LEU A 99 -21.33 3.50 -10.40
C LEU A 99 -22.00 2.12 -10.35
N ARG A 100 -21.91 1.40 -9.23
CA ARG A 100 -22.63 0.12 -9.05
C ARG A 100 -24.14 0.34 -9.03
N VAL A 101 -24.61 1.39 -8.36
CA VAL A 101 -26.02 1.76 -8.33
C VAL A 101 -26.50 2.14 -9.73
N ILE A 102 -25.76 2.98 -10.46
CA ILE A 102 -26.08 3.34 -11.85
C ILE A 102 -26.14 2.10 -12.72
N GLU A 103 -25.13 1.23 -12.67
CA GLU A 103 -25.08 0.01 -13.49
C GLU A 103 -26.33 -0.87 -13.29
N GLU A 104 -26.77 -1.07 -12.04
CA GLU A 104 -27.91 -1.96 -11.76
C GLU A 104 -29.25 -1.31 -12.08
N TYR A 105 -29.48 -0.05 -11.68
CA TYR A 105 -30.76 0.61 -11.94
C TYR A 105 -30.95 1.01 -13.40
N ALA A 106 -29.87 1.34 -14.12
CA ALA A 106 -29.95 1.69 -15.53
C ALA A 106 -30.40 0.51 -16.39
N LYS A 107 -30.15 -0.75 -15.99
CA LYS A 107 -30.65 -1.94 -16.72
C LYS A 107 -32.17 -1.95 -16.92
N LEU A 108 -32.91 -1.23 -16.07
CA LEU A 108 -34.36 -1.13 -16.15
C LEU A 108 -34.86 -0.20 -17.26
N ILE A 109 -34.09 0.84 -17.61
CA ILE A 109 -34.58 1.93 -18.48
C ILE A 109 -33.57 2.44 -19.52
N ASP A 110 -32.28 2.20 -19.33
CA ASP A 110 -31.19 2.61 -20.23
C ASP A 110 -30.04 1.57 -20.21
N PRO A 111 -30.09 0.54 -21.08
CA PRO A 111 -29.03 -0.45 -21.19
C PRO A 111 -27.67 0.11 -21.64
N GLN A 112 -27.65 1.24 -22.34
CA GLN A 112 -26.42 1.89 -22.78
C GLN A 112 -25.70 2.51 -21.58
N LEU A 113 -26.43 3.24 -20.73
CA LEU A 113 -25.90 3.75 -19.46
C LEU A 113 -25.42 2.61 -18.56
N ALA A 114 -26.14 1.50 -18.47
CA ALA A 114 -25.70 0.34 -17.71
C ALA A 114 -24.35 -0.22 -18.21
N GLY A 115 -24.19 -0.31 -19.54
CA GLY A 115 -22.95 -0.72 -20.18
C GLY A 115 -21.79 0.25 -19.92
N ALA A 116 -22.04 1.54 -20.04
CA ALA A 116 -21.06 2.59 -19.75
C ALA A 116 -20.63 2.59 -18.28
N ALA A 117 -21.58 2.50 -17.34
CA ALA A 117 -21.30 2.42 -15.91
C ALA A 117 -20.41 1.22 -15.55
N LYS A 118 -20.66 0.06 -16.16
CA LYS A 118 -19.79 -1.11 -16.01
C LYS A 118 -18.37 -0.83 -16.48
N GLN A 119 -18.18 -0.16 -17.62
CA GLN A 119 -16.85 0.20 -18.13
C GLN A 119 -16.15 1.22 -17.22
N TRP A 120 -16.86 2.26 -16.80
CA TRP A 120 -16.34 3.26 -15.87
C TRP A 120 -15.90 2.62 -14.55
N ARG A 121 -16.61 1.61 -14.02
CA ARG A 121 -16.16 0.88 -12.83
C ARG A 121 -14.76 0.27 -13.00
N TYR A 122 -14.48 -0.36 -14.14
CA TYR A 122 -13.15 -0.92 -14.42
C TYR A 122 -12.08 0.17 -14.55
N GLN A 123 -12.42 1.31 -15.15
CA GLN A 123 -11.52 2.46 -15.21
C GLN A 123 -11.23 3.03 -13.82
N ILE A 124 -12.24 3.12 -12.95
CA ILE A 124 -12.08 3.54 -11.56
C ILE A 124 -11.18 2.58 -10.77
N TYR A 125 -11.31 1.26 -10.93
CA TYR A 125 -10.40 0.31 -10.26
C TYR A 125 -8.95 0.48 -10.72
N THR A 126 -8.75 0.71 -12.02
CA THR A 126 -7.42 0.97 -12.58
C THR A 126 -6.84 2.27 -12.05
N LEU A 127 -7.65 3.34 -12.04
CA LEU A 127 -7.24 4.65 -11.55
C LEU A 127 -6.95 4.62 -10.04
N GLU A 128 -7.80 3.98 -9.24
CA GLU A 128 -7.57 3.77 -7.80
C GLU A 128 -6.25 3.04 -7.57
N SER A 129 -6.01 1.97 -8.33
CA SER A 129 -4.76 1.22 -8.24
C SER A 129 -3.56 2.07 -8.64
N ALA A 130 -3.69 2.99 -9.59
CA ALA A 130 -2.60 3.88 -9.96
C ALA A 130 -2.36 4.99 -8.92
N CYS A 131 -3.42 5.59 -8.39
CA CYS A 131 -3.33 6.64 -7.37
C CYS A 131 -2.89 6.10 -6.00
N LEU A 132 -3.31 4.88 -5.64
CA LEU A 132 -3.08 4.30 -4.32
C LEU A 132 -2.06 3.15 -4.32
N GLY A 133 -1.94 2.41 -5.42
CA GLY A 133 -1.16 1.16 -5.50
C GLY A 133 0.35 1.31 -5.61
N ASP A 134 0.87 2.47 -6.01
CA ASP A 134 2.34 2.72 -6.05
C ASP A 134 2.85 3.55 -4.86
N THR A 135 1.97 4.04 -3.99
CA THR A 135 2.35 4.97 -2.90
C THR A 135 3.31 4.33 -1.89
N LEU A 136 3.04 3.10 -1.45
CA LEU A 136 3.87 2.44 -0.45
C LEU A 136 5.19 1.93 -1.02
N ARG A 137 5.20 1.44 -2.27
CA ARG A 137 6.42 0.96 -2.93
C ARG A 137 7.41 2.10 -3.17
N ASN A 138 6.91 3.29 -3.48
CA ASN A 138 7.74 4.50 -3.60
C ASN A 138 8.29 4.99 -2.26
N ARG A 139 7.68 4.60 -1.14
CA ARG A 139 8.15 4.88 0.23
C ARG A 139 9.20 3.88 0.74
N LEU A 140 9.64 2.92 -0.08
CA LEU A 140 10.69 1.96 0.27
C LEU A 140 12.06 2.66 0.46
N ALA A 141 12.32 3.01 1.72
CA ALA A 141 13.53 3.68 2.19
C ALA A 141 14.81 2.84 1.96
N PRO A 142 15.99 3.48 1.83
CA PRO A 142 17.25 2.78 1.54
C PRO A 142 17.73 1.88 2.69
N LEU A 143 17.39 2.21 3.94
CA LEU A 143 17.71 1.42 5.12
C LEU A 143 16.46 0.74 5.70
N TYR A 144 16.56 -0.57 5.92
CA TYR A 144 15.50 -1.40 6.45
C TYR A 144 15.94 -2.10 7.74
N LEU A 145 15.29 -1.79 8.86
CA LEU A 145 15.52 -2.53 10.11
C LEU A 145 14.65 -3.77 10.17
N VAL A 146 15.27 -4.94 10.29
CA VAL A 146 14.59 -6.18 10.67
C VAL A 146 14.83 -6.40 12.16
N THR A 147 13.75 -6.40 12.94
CA THR A 147 13.84 -6.51 14.40
C THR A 147 14.20 -7.93 14.84
N SER A 148 14.64 -8.04 16.09
CA SER A 148 14.80 -9.30 16.81
C SER A 148 14.22 -9.15 18.22
N PRO A 149 13.85 -10.25 18.90
CA PRO A 149 13.29 -10.19 20.26
C PRO A 149 14.22 -9.40 21.18
N HIS A 150 13.68 -8.37 21.84
CA HIS A 150 14.44 -7.53 22.77
C HIS A 150 13.51 -6.86 23.81
N PRO A 151 13.84 -6.85 25.12
CA PRO A 151 12.99 -6.26 26.14
C PRO A 151 12.67 -4.77 25.93
N ASN A 152 13.60 -4.03 25.31
CA ASN A 152 13.46 -2.61 24.99
C ASN A 152 13.17 -2.36 23.51
N LEU A 153 12.56 -3.31 22.79
CA LEU A 153 12.37 -3.22 21.34
C LEU A 153 11.75 -1.88 20.89
N LEU A 154 10.65 -1.44 21.51
CA LEU A 154 9.99 -0.18 21.15
C LEU A 154 10.92 1.04 21.30
N LYS A 155 11.78 1.06 22.33
CA LYS A 155 12.74 2.15 22.55
C LYS A 155 13.83 2.15 21.49
N ILE A 156 14.33 0.97 21.10
CA ILE A 156 15.33 0.82 20.03
C ILE A 156 14.75 1.30 18.70
N VAL A 157 13.54 0.85 18.36
CA VAL A 157 12.87 1.27 17.12
C VAL A 157 12.61 2.77 17.13
N GLU A 158 12.11 3.35 18.22
CA GLU A 158 11.88 4.79 18.32
C GLU A 158 13.18 5.60 18.16
N ALA A 159 14.27 5.19 18.81
CA ALA A 159 15.59 5.80 18.63
C ALA A 159 16.06 5.71 17.16
N SER A 160 15.88 4.56 16.52
CA SER A 160 16.22 4.38 15.10
C SER A 160 15.37 5.29 14.19
N LEU A 161 14.07 5.44 14.47
CA LEU A 161 13.18 6.33 13.73
C LEU A 161 13.60 7.80 13.85
N ARG A 162 14.04 8.24 15.04
CA ARG A 162 14.64 9.56 15.26
C ARG A 162 15.92 9.75 14.45
N GLY A 163 16.73 8.69 14.35
CA GLY A 163 17.93 8.63 13.52
C GLY A 163 17.67 8.62 12.00
N GLY A 164 16.41 8.64 11.56
CA GLY A 164 16.02 8.76 10.16
C GLY A 164 15.52 7.46 9.52
N LEU A 165 15.41 6.36 10.26
CA LEU A 165 14.85 5.11 9.74
C LEU A 165 13.39 5.31 9.29
N ARG A 166 12.99 4.75 8.15
CA ARG A 166 11.62 4.85 7.61
C ARG A 166 11.00 3.51 7.20
N LEU A 167 11.66 2.39 7.47
CA LEU A 167 11.13 1.05 7.18
C LEU A 167 11.55 0.05 8.27
N VAL A 168 10.56 -0.57 8.92
CA VAL A 168 10.74 -1.49 10.06
C VAL A 168 10.01 -2.80 9.77
N GLN A 169 10.66 -3.94 10.05
CA GLN A 169 10.04 -5.26 10.04
C GLN A 169 9.91 -5.77 11.47
N LEU A 170 8.69 -6.05 11.92
CA LEU A 170 8.48 -6.85 13.12
C LEU A 170 8.78 -8.31 12.82
N ARG A 171 9.82 -8.86 13.45
CA ARG A 171 10.21 -10.25 13.32
C ARG A 171 10.51 -10.85 14.68
N ASP A 172 9.60 -11.71 15.13
CA ASP A 172 9.76 -12.59 16.27
C ASP A 172 9.28 -13.98 15.86
N LYS A 173 10.16 -14.98 15.88
CA LYS A 173 9.83 -16.36 15.47
C LYS A 173 9.39 -17.24 16.63
N GLU A 174 9.64 -16.80 17.86
CA GLU A 174 9.39 -17.58 19.07
C GLU A 174 8.15 -17.07 19.81
N ALA A 175 7.77 -15.80 19.63
CA ALA A 175 6.59 -15.21 20.24
C ALA A 175 5.28 -15.82 19.74
N GLU A 176 4.28 -15.87 20.61
CA GLU A 176 2.94 -16.31 20.24
C GLU A 176 2.20 -15.28 19.40
N GLY A 177 1.18 -15.73 18.66
CA GLY A 177 0.41 -14.87 17.76
C GLY A 177 -0.19 -13.64 18.45
N ARG A 178 -0.61 -13.77 19.72
CA ARG A 178 -1.16 -12.65 20.49
C ARG A 178 -0.09 -11.61 20.84
N GLU A 179 1.10 -12.05 21.23
CA GLU A 179 2.21 -11.17 21.57
C GLU A 179 2.70 -10.40 20.34
N ILE A 180 2.82 -11.08 19.20
CA ILE A 180 3.17 -10.46 17.92
C ILE A 180 2.12 -9.42 17.54
N PHE A 181 0.82 -9.73 17.68
CA PHE A 181 -0.26 -8.78 17.40
C PHE A 181 -0.18 -7.52 18.27
N ASP A 182 -0.08 -7.69 19.59
CA ASP A 182 -0.05 -6.56 20.53
C ASP A 182 1.19 -5.67 20.29
N LEU A 183 2.31 -6.27 19.89
CA LEU A 183 3.53 -5.55 19.51
C LEU A 183 3.42 -4.87 18.14
N ALA A 184 2.79 -5.52 17.16
CA ALA A 184 2.55 -4.96 15.83
C ALA A 184 1.69 -3.69 15.92
N CYS A 185 0.62 -3.69 16.74
CA CYS A 185 -0.21 -2.51 16.97
C CYS A 185 0.62 -1.34 17.55
N LYS A 186 1.44 -1.62 18.58
CA LYS A 186 2.32 -0.59 19.19
C LYS A 186 3.34 -0.04 18.19
N LEU A 187 3.93 -0.91 17.37
CA LEU A 187 4.87 -0.50 16.33
C LEU A 187 4.17 0.27 15.19
N ARG A 188 2.93 -0.07 14.86
CA ARG A 188 2.14 0.64 13.84
C ARG A 188 1.90 2.09 14.26
N ASP A 189 1.46 2.29 15.49
CA ASP A 189 1.26 3.62 16.06
C ASP A 189 2.57 4.40 16.11
N LEU A 190 3.66 3.74 16.53
CA LEU A 190 4.98 4.35 16.57
C LEU A 190 5.45 4.76 15.17
N CYS A 191 5.41 3.87 14.18
CA CYS A 191 5.81 4.15 12.81
C CYS A 191 4.98 5.27 12.17
N ASN A 192 3.67 5.35 12.45
CA ASN A 192 2.81 6.43 11.97
C ASN A 192 3.31 7.82 12.40
N ARG A 193 3.74 7.97 13.67
CA ARG A 193 4.24 9.26 14.19
C ARG A 193 5.51 9.76 13.48
N TYR A 194 6.24 8.86 12.82
CA TYR A 194 7.50 9.15 12.14
C TYR A 194 7.40 9.00 10.61
N ASP A 195 6.19 8.85 10.06
CA ASP A 195 5.94 8.59 8.65
C ASP A 195 6.76 7.39 8.10
N ALA A 196 6.86 6.34 8.93
CA ALA A 196 7.61 5.13 8.61
C ALA A 196 6.67 3.97 8.25
N LEU A 197 7.20 3.04 7.47
CA LEU A 197 6.52 1.82 7.09
C LEU A 197 6.74 0.70 8.11
N LEU A 198 5.69 -0.08 8.39
CA LEU A 198 5.73 -1.29 9.20
C LEU A 198 5.39 -2.53 8.35
N ILE A 199 6.30 -3.50 8.36
CA ILE A 199 6.13 -4.82 7.75
C ILE A 199 6.07 -5.89 8.84
N VAL A 200 5.15 -6.85 8.71
CA VAL A 200 5.09 -8.02 9.61
C VAL A 200 5.71 -9.23 8.91
N ASN A 201 6.65 -9.90 9.59
CA ASN A 201 7.30 -11.10 9.06
C ASN A 201 6.33 -12.31 9.07
N ASP A 202 6.26 -13.03 7.95
CA ASP A 202 5.55 -14.30 7.69
C ASP A 202 4.00 -14.28 7.85
N ARG A 203 3.46 -13.53 8.82
CA ARG A 203 2.07 -13.59 9.29
C ARG A 203 1.13 -12.58 8.63
N VAL A 204 0.51 -12.99 7.51
CA VAL A 204 -0.49 -12.21 6.75
C VAL A 204 -1.71 -11.83 7.59
N ASP A 205 -2.20 -12.75 8.41
CA ASP A 205 -3.32 -12.54 9.31
C ASP A 205 -3.05 -11.43 10.33
N LEU A 206 -1.85 -11.42 10.93
CA LEU A 206 -1.45 -10.41 11.89
C LEU A 206 -1.17 -9.05 11.23
N ALA A 207 -0.63 -9.04 10.02
CA ALA A 207 -0.45 -7.81 9.24
C ALA A 207 -1.80 -7.12 8.95
N LEU A 208 -2.82 -7.90 8.58
CA LEU A 208 -4.18 -7.39 8.36
C LEU A 208 -4.79 -6.88 9.67
N ALA A 209 -4.73 -7.68 10.73
CA ALA A 209 -5.35 -7.34 12.01
C ALA A 209 -4.73 -6.10 12.67
N SER A 210 -3.41 -5.91 12.51
CA SER A 210 -2.68 -4.76 13.08
C SER A 210 -2.58 -3.55 12.14
N HIS A 211 -3.20 -3.63 10.96
CA HIS A 211 -3.11 -2.60 9.92
C HIS A 211 -1.67 -2.25 9.51
N ALA A 212 -0.77 -3.24 9.48
CA ALA A 212 0.57 -3.08 8.92
C ALA A 212 0.52 -2.73 7.42
N ASP A 213 1.59 -2.09 6.93
CA ASP A 213 1.69 -1.69 5.52
C ASP A 213 1.96 -2.88 4.59
N GLY A 214 2.40 -4.00 5.15
CA GLY A 214 2.70 -5.19 4.37
C GLY A 214 3.28 -6.34 5.16
N VAL A 215 3.72 -7.35 4.41
CA VAL A 215 4.39 -8.55 4.91
C VAL A 215 5.75 -8.77 4.24
N HIS A 216 6.61 -9.52 4.91
CA HIS A 216 7.79 -10.12 4.31
C HIS A 216 7.70 -11.64 4.46
N LEU A 217 7.83 -12.36 3.35
CA LEU A 217 7.62 -13.81 3.29
C LEU A 217 8.91 -14.52 2.89
N GLY A 218 9.18 -15.66 3.50
CA GLY A 218 10.18 -16.61 3.06
C GLY A 218 9.66 -17.56 1.98
N GLN A 219 10.57 -18.39 1.45
CA GLN A 219 10.27 -19.38 0.40
C GLN A 219 9.33 -20.52 0.87
N ALA A 220 9.23 -20.73 2.19
CA ALA A 220 8.38 -21.77 2.78
C ALA A 220 7.08 -21.22 3.40
N ASP A 221 6.87 -19.91 3.33
CA ASP A 221 5.69 -19.24 3.86
C ASP A 221 4.57 -19.24 2.81
N LEU A 222 3.46 -18.54 3.09
CA LEU A 222 2.34 -18.44 2.15
C LEU A 222 2.82 -17.91 0.78
N PRO A 223 2.41 -18.50 -0.36
CA PRO A 223 2.78 -17.98 -1.67
C PRO A 223 2.33 -16.53 -1.87
N ILE A 224 3.13 -15.72 -2.56
CA ILE A 224 2.81 -14.29 -2.82
C ILE A 224 1.43 -14.15 -3.46
N THR A 225 1.09 -15.01 -4.42
CA THR A 225 -0.18 -14.96 -5.14
C THR A 225 -1.38 -15.13 -4.21
N GLU A 226 -1.27 -15.97 -3.18
CA GLU A 226 -2.32 -16.13 -2.16
C GLU A 226 -2.30 -14.99 -1.13
N ALA A 227 -1.11 -14.55 -0.69
CA ALA A 227 -0.97 -13.40 0.19
C ALA A 227 -1.58 -12.13 -0.44
N ARG A 228 -1.39 -11.93 -1.76
CA ARG A 228 -1.95 -10.80 -2.51
C ARG A 228 -3.48 -10.81 -2.54
N LYS A 229 -4.11 -11.99 -2.65
CA LYS A 229 -5.59 -12.12 -2.59
C LYS A 229 -6.13 -11.69 -1.22
N LEU A 230 -5.40 -11.97 -0.13
CA LEU A 230 -5.80 -11.62 1.22
C LEU A 230 -5.52 -10.15 1.56
N LEU A 231 -4.35 -9.64 1.17
CA LEU A 231 -3.87 -8.30 1.51
C LEU A 231 -4.46 -7.19 0.65
N GLY A 232 -4.95 -7.56 -0.54
CA GLY A 232 -5.38 -6.63 -1.56
C GLY A 232 -4.21 -6.04 -2.36
N PRO A 233 -4.51 -5.16 -3.34
CA PRO A 233 -3.52 -4.66 -4.29
C PRO A 233 -2.53 -3.66 -3.71
N HIS A 234 -2.80 -3.06 -2.54
CA HIS A 234 -2.06 -1.88 -2.07
C HIS A 234 -0.98 -2.17 -1.02
N ARG A 235 -1.11 -3.24 -0.23
CA ARG A 235 -0.12 -3.56 0.81
C ARG A 235 1.15 -4.15 0.21
N LEU A 236 2.28 -3.89 0.85
CA LEU A 236 3.58 -4.39 0.42
C LEU A 236 3.70 -5.90 0.68
N ILE A 237 4.27 -6.62 -0.27
CA ILE A 237 4.69 -8.02 -0.13
C ILE A 237 6.15 -8.11 -0.53
N GLY A 238 7.02 -8.29 0.47
CA GLY A 238 8.42 -8.61 0.26
C GLY A 238 8.63 -10.12 0.23
N GLN A 239 9.63 -10.58 -0.53
CA GLN A 239 10.05 -11.99 -0.47
C GLN A 239 11.55 -12.16 -0.28
N SER A 240 11.97 -13.06 0.62
CA SER A 240 13.37 -13.46 0.75
C SER A 240 13.79 -14.31 -0.45
N THR A 241 14.93 -13.99 -1.06
CA THR A 241 15.48 -14.71 -2.22
C THR A 241 16.95 -15.04 -2.01
N HIS A 242 17.39 -16.16 -2.59
CA HIS A 242 18.71 -16.77 -2.33
C HIS A 242 19.49 -17.09 -3.60
N ASN A 243 18.88 -16.92 -4.78
CA ASN A 243 19.50 -17.16 -6.07
C ASN A 243 18.72 -16.44 -7.19
N PRO A 244 19.29 -16.32 -8.41
CA PRO A 244 18.64 -15.69 -9.56
C PRO A 244 17.25 -16.23 -9.89
N ALA A 245 17.03 -17.55 -9.77
CA ALA A 245 15.75 -18.17 -10.12
C ALA A 245 14.64 -17.73 -9.16
N GLU A 246 14.91 -17.69 -7.85
CA GLU A 246 13.97 -17.20 -6.85
C GLU A 246 13.64 -15.72 -7.07
N ALA A 247 14.64 -14.88 -7.38
CA ALA A 247 14.40 -13.45 -7.66
C ALA A 247 13.54 -13.23 -8.91
N ALA A 248 13.79 -13.99 -9.98
CA ALA A 248 12.96 -13.97 -11.18
C ALA A 248 11.52 -14.43 -10.88
N GLN A 249 11.36 -15.46 -10.06
CA GLN A 249 10.05 -15.95 -9.65
C GLN A 249 9.28 -14.91 -8.81
N SER A 250 9.93 -14.26 -7.84
CA SER A 250 9.31 -13.18 -7.05
C SER A 250 8.81 -12.03 -7.92
N LEU A 251 9.53 -11.69 -9.00
CA LEU A 251 9.08 -10.69 -9.97
C LEU A 251 7.82 -11.15 -10.73
N LEU A 252 7.79 -12.41 -11.19
CA LEU A 252 6.62 -12.98 -11.86
C LEU A 252 5.40 -13.03 -10.95
N ASP A 253 5.60 -13.36 -9.69
CA ASP A 253 4.54 -13.42 -8.66
C ASP A 253 4.11 -12.03 -8.16
N ARG A 254 4.75 -10.96 -8.65
CA ARG A 254 4.46 -9.56 -8.31
C ARG A 254 4.71 -9.22 -6.83
N ALA A 255 5.83 -9.69 -6.28
CA ALA A 255 6.36 -9.09 -5.06
C ALA A 255 6.70 -7.60 -5.30
N ASP A 256 6.56 -6.79 -4.26
CA ASP A 256 6.86 -5.35 -4.32
C ASP A 256 8.35 -5.07 -4.15
N TYR A 257 9.05 -5.94 -3.40
CA TYR A 257 10.49 -5.92 -3.18
C TYR A 257 11.02 -7.31 -2.82
N ILE A 258 12.34 -7.50 -2.88
CA ILE A 258 13.02 -8.74 -2.48
C ILE A 258 14.10 -8.50 -1.43
N GLY A 259 14.34 -9.50 -0.58
CA GLY A 259 15.49 -9.57 0.32
C GLY A 259 16.59 -10.45 -0.27
N ILE A 260 17.72 -9.86 -0.63
CA ILE A 260 18.86 -10.51 -1.29
C ILE A 260 19.85 -10.94 -0.21
N GLY A 261 19.87 -12.21 0.17
CA GLY A 261 20.80 -12.65 1.21
C GLY A 261 20.63 -14.09 1.67
N PRO A 262 21.40 -14.54 2.67
CA PRO A 262 22.36 -13.74 3.43
C PRO A 262 23.61 -13.42 2.59
N VAL A 263 24.02 -12.15 2.50
CA VAL A 263 25.24 -11.71 1.78
C VAL A 263 26.50 -12.23 2.46
N PHE A 264 26.57 -12.08 3.79
CA PHE A 264 27.61 -12.67 4.63
C PHE A 264 27.02 -13.78 5.51
N ALA A 265 27.86 -14.72 5.93
CA ALA A 265 27.46 -15.71 6.92
C ALA A 265 26.99 -15.00 8.20
N THR A 266 25.84 -15.41 8.75
CA THR A 266 25.23 -14.73 9.89
C THR A 266 24.67 -15.71 10.91
N PRO A 267 24.86 -15.45 12.22
CA PRO A 267 24.26 -16.27 13.27
C PRO A 267 22.73 -16.10 13.36
N THR A 268 22.13 -15.08 12.74
CA THR A 268 20.66 -14.84 12.79
C THR A 268 19.86 -15.90 12.01
N LYS A 269 20.49 -16.64 11.08
CA LYS A 269 19.93 -17.81 10.39
C LYS A 269 21.02 -18.89 10.25
N PRO A 270 21.29 -19.69 11.30
CA PRO A 270 22.36 -20.68 11.28
C PRO A 270 22.14 -21.73 10.18
N GLY A 271 23.20 -22.07 9.44
CA GLY A 271 23.18 -23.11 8.40
C GLY A 271 22.93 -22.64 6.96
N ARG A 272 22.68 -21.36 6.71
CA ARG A 272 22.56 -20.83 5.33
C ARG A 272 23.92 -20.40 4.78
N ILE A 273 24.25 -20.92 3.59
CA ILE A 273 25.44 -20.53 2.84
C ILE A 273 25.26 -19.08 2.38
N ALA A 274 26.31 -18.27 2.54
CA ALA A 274 26.32 -16.90 2.07
C ALA A 274 26.21 -16.88 0.54
N VAL A 275 25.29 -16.06 0.01
CA VAL A 275 25.07 -15.92 -1.44
C VAL A 275 26.18 -15.11 -2.12
N GLY A 276 26.96 -14.35 -1.32
CA GLY A 276 28.08 -13.55 -1.80
C GLY A 276 27.67 -12.33 -2.63
N PHE A 277 28.68 -11.64 -3.18
CA PHE A 277 28.49 -10.42 -3.96
C PHE A 277 27.96 -10.68 -5.37
N ASP A 278 28.23 -11.85 -5.95
CA ASP A 278 27.77 -12.19 -7.30
C ASP A 278 26.24 -12.15 -7.42
N TYR A 279 25.53 -12.59 -6.39
CA TYR A 279 24.06 -12.52 -6.39
C TYR A 279 23.55 -11.09 -6.17
N VAL A 280 24.24 -10.28 -5.36
CA VAL A 280 23.93 -8.86 -5.20
C VAL A 280 24.08 -8.13 -6.55
N ASP A 281 25.18 -8.39 -7.27
CA ASP A 281 25.45 -7.78 -8.57
C ASP A 281 24.43 -8.21 -9.63
N HIS A 282 24.06 -9.49 -9.64
CA HIS A 282 22.98 -9.99 -10.50
C HIS A 282 21.67 -9.22 -10.30
N CYS A 283 21.31 -8.91 -9.06
CA CYS A 283 20.08 -8.20 -8.73
C CYS A 283 20.15 -6.68 -8.98
N ARG A 284 21.33 -6.08 -9.23
CA ARG A 284 21.55 -4.63 -9.41
C ARG A 284 20.59 -3.99 -10.43
N ASN A 285 20.32 -4.71 -11.52
CA ASN A 285 19.53 -4.23 -12.67
C ASN A 285 18.12 -4.82 -12.74
N MET A 286 17.68 -5.53 -11.69
CA MET A 286 16.31 -6.03 -11.66
C MET A 286 15.30 -4.88 -11.51
N PRO A 287 14.11 -4.99 -12.13
CA PRO A 287 13.06 -3.96 -12.04
C PRO A 287 12.35 -3.95 -10.68
N ILE A 288 12.65 -4.92 -9.81
CA ILE A 288 12.12 -5.03 -8.45
C ILE A 288 13.15 -4.49 -7.44
N PRO A 289 12.76 -3.60 -6.50
CA PRO A 289 13.63 -3.16 -5.42
C PRO A 289 14.19 -4.33 -4.62
N GLY A 290 15.51 -4.35 -4.43
CA GLY A 290 16.20 -5.35 -3.63
C GLY A 290 16.86 -4.76 -2.40
N TYR A 291 16.72 -5.43 -1.25
CA TYR A 291 17.45 -5.14 -0.01
C TYR A 291 18.51 -6.21 0.20
N ALA A 292 19.79 -5.84 0.09
CA ALA A 292 20.87 -6.72 0.51
C ALA A 292 20.77 -6.93 2.03
N ILE A 293 20.82 -8.18 2.49
CA ILE A 293 20.65 -8.54 3.91
C ILE A 293 21.60 -9.66 4.32
N GLY A 294 21.99 -9.70 5.59
CA GLY A 294 22.71 -10.82 6.20
C GLY A 294 24.14 -10.46 6.53
N GLY A 295 24.39 -10.23 7.83
CA GLY A 295 25.71 -9.87 8.35
C GLY A 295 26.18 -8.46 8.01
N ILE A 296 25.31 -7.59 7.48
CA ILE A 296 25.66 -6.22 7.09
C ILE A 296 25.71 -5.30 8.31
N ASP A 297 26.75 -4.48 8.40
CA ASP A 297 26.98 -3.44 9.39
C ASP A 297 27.79 -2.27 8.78
N SER A 298 28.15 -1.29 9.61
CA SER A 298 28.88 -0.09 9.17
C SER A 298 30.26 -0.38 8.60
N ASP A 299 30.89 -1.50 8.96
CA ASP A 299 32.28 -1.83 8.55
C ASP A 299 32.33 -2.50 7.18
N ASN A 300 31.27 -3.22 6.81
CA ASN A 300 31.21 -3.95 5.53
C ASN A 300 30.21 -3.37 4.51
N LEU A 301 29.43 -2.35 4.88
CA LEU A 301 28.44 -1.71 4.01
C LEU A 301 29.00 -1.29 2.65
N GLU A 302 30.17 -0.66 2.63
CA GLU A 302 30.78 -0.14 1.39
C GLU A 302 31.06 -1.24 0.36
N ALA A 303 31.44 -2.44 0.81
CA ALA A 303 31.65 -3.58 -0.07
C ALA A 303 30.32 -4.06 -0.71
N VAL A 304 29.22 -4.01 0.05
CA VAL A 304 27.89 -4.37 -0.43
C VAL A 304 27.35 -3.35 -1.44
N LEU A 305 27.61 -2.06 -1.21
CA LEU A 305 27.26 -0.99 -2.16
C LEU A 305 28.09 -1.09 -3.44
N SER A 306 29.38 -1.37 -3.32
CA SER A 306 30.28 -1.62 -4.47
C SER A 306 29.83 -2.82 -5.32
N ALA A 307 29.26 -3.85 -4.67
CA ALA A 307 28.63 -4.99 -5.35
C ALA A 307 27.31 -4.63 -6.08
N GLY A 308 26.78 -3.42 -5.90
CA GLY A 308 25.61 -2.92 -6.64
C GLY A 308 24.32 -2.81 -5.82
N ALA A 309 24.36 -3.07 -4.52
CA ALA A 309 23.19 -2.85 -3.67
C ALA A 309 22.86 -1.36 -3.60
N LYS A 310 21.58 -1.02 -3.76
CA LYS A 310 21.05 0.35 -3.59
C LYS A 310 20.31 0.53 -2.27
N ARG A 311 19.94 -0.59 -1.63
CA ARG A 311 19.23 -0.63 -0.35
C ARG A 311 19.75 -1.79 0.47
N VAL A 312 19.76 -1.63 1.79
CA VAL A 312 20.26 -2.64 2.73
C VAL A 312 19.29 -2.85 3.86
N ALA A 313 19.22 -4.09 4.32
CA ALA A 313 18.50 -4.46 5.53
C ALA A 313 19.49 -4.96 6.60
N VAL A 314 19.30 -4.49 7.82
CA VAL A 314 20.16 -4.80 8.97
C VAL A 314 19.34 -5.32 10.13
N VAL A 315 19.97 -6.14 10.97
CA VAL A 315 19.39 -6.63 12.24
C VAL A 315 20.27 -6.17 13.38
N ARG A 316 21.40 -6.86 13.59
CA ARG A 316 22.29 -6.65 14.74
C ARG A 316 22.95 -5.28 14.75
N ALA A 317 23.27 -4.72 13.58
CA ALA A 317 23.94 -3.42 13.49
C ALA A 317 23.19 -2.32 14.26
N ILE A 318 21.85 -2.37 14.27
CA ILE A 318 21.02 -1.42 15.02
C ILE A 318 20.47 -2.04 16.31
N MET A 319 19.96 -3.28 16.26
CA MET A 319 19.34 -3.92 17.43
C MET A 319 20.31 -4.13 18.61
N ALA A 320 21.61 -4.23 18.35
CA ALA A 320 22.64 -4.41 19.35
C ALA A 320 23.53 -3.16 19.53
N ALA A 321 23.18 -2.03 18.90
CA ALA A 321 23.92 -0.79 19.06
C ALA A 321 23.75 -0.22 20.47
N SER A 322 24.82 0.36 21.02
CA SER A 322 24.73 1.15 22.25
C SER A 322 23.93 2.44 22.05
N ASP A 323 23.96 2.99 20.83
CA ASP A 323 23.21 4.17 20.40
C ASP A 323 22.53 3.91 19.04
N PRO A 324 21.32 3.33 19.03
CA PRO A 324 20.59 3.01 17.79
C PRO A 324 20.28 4.24 16.93
N GLU A 325 20.08 5.41 17.54
CA GLU A 325 19.78 6.66 16.82
C GLU A 325 20.99 7.08 15.99
N ARG A 326 22.16 7.18 16.63
CA ARG A 326 23.40 7.54 15.95
C ARG A 326 23.81 6.50 14.91
N THR A 327 23.76 5.21 15.24
CA THR A 327 24.15 4.15 14.29
C THR A 327 23.23 4.14 13.06
N THR A 328 21.94 4.43 13.23
CA THR A 328 21.02 4.58 12.08
C THR A 328 21.43 5.75 11.19
N ALA A 329 21.72 6.91 11.78
CA ALA A 329 22.11 8.10 11.02
C ALA A 329 23.42 7.87 10.23
N GLU A 330 24.42 7.24 10.84
CA GLU A 330 25.70 6.90 10.19
C GLU A 330 25.51 5.92 9.02
N LEU A 331 24.63 4.92 9.15
CA LEU A 331 24.32 4.00 8.06
C LEU A 331 23.60 4.70 6.90
N LEU A 332 22.66 5.61 7.20
CA LEU A 332 21.96 6.39 6.18
C LEU A 332 22.89 7.35 5.44
N GLU A 333 23.82 8.00 6.15
CA GLU A 333 24.83 8.86 5.53
C GLU A 333 25.66 8.09 4.50
N LYS A 334 26.14 6.89 4.86
CA LYS A 334 26.87 6.01 3.93
C LYS A 334 26.03 5.52 2.75
N LEU A 335 24.72 5.36 2.92
CA LEU A 335 23.81 4.95 1.83
C LEU A 335 23.48 6.08 0.84
N HIS A 336 23.72 7.33 1.23
CA HIS A 336 23.46 8.51 0.40
C HIS A 336 24.72 9.11 -0.24
N ALA A 337 25.91 8.62 0.15
CA ALA A 337 27.21 9.05 -0.37
C ALA A 337 27.48 8.52 -1.80
#